data_AF-A0A078FTC1-F1
#
_entry.id   AF-A0A078FTC1-F1
#
_cell.length_a   1.000
_cell.length_b   1.000
_cell.length_c   1.000
_cell.angle_alpha   90.00
_cell.angle_beta   90.00
_cell.angle_gamma   90.00
#
_symmetry.space_group_name_H-M   'P 1'
#
loop_
_entity.id
_entity.type
_entity.pdbx_description
1 polymer ?
#
loop_
_entity_poly.entity_id
_entity_poly.type
_entity_poly.pdbx_seq_one_letter_code
_entity_poly.pdbx_strand_id
1 'polypeptide(L)'
;MGKTTYKRLKGSQSFRQRLLLATLSSTPIIIDEIRADDMIPGLLRHEMSLLRLFETVSDDCVVEVNETGTRLKYKPGIIMGGKNLVHSCALTRSMGYYLEPLLVLGLFGKKPLSIRLKGVTDDPKDLSVDTIRNATLHILKRFGVPSRDVKTGLPAHLRPSPFTSKPV
;
A
#
# COMPACT_ATOMS: atom_id res chain seq x y z
N MET A 1 24.50 -21.35 1.93
CA MET A 1 23.18 -20.71 1.68
C MET A 1 22.14 -21.37 2.57
N GLY A 2 21.59 -20.65 3.55
CA GLY A 2 20.53 -21.20 4.42
C GLY A 2 19.25 -21.44 3.62
N LYS A 3 18.52 -22.52 3.92
CA LYS A 3 17.22 -22.78 3.30
C LYS A 3 16.24 -21.67 3.73
N THR A 4 15.82 -20.83 2.79
CA THR A 4 14.78 -19.83 3.02
C THR A 4 13.48 -20.53 3.41
N THR A 5 13.04 -20.36 4.65
CA THR A 5 11.79 -20.94 5.14
C THR A 5 10.64 -20.00 4.81
N TYR A 6 9.62 -20.51 4.11
CA TYR A 6 8.44 -19.76 3.75
C TYR A 6 7.29 -20.08 4.70
N LYS A 7 6.65 -19.04 5.25
CA LYS A 7 5.41 -19.20 6.01
C LYS A 7 4.24 -19.40 5.04
N ARG A 8 3.50 -20.50 5.20
CA ARG A 8 2.35 -20.82 4.35
C ARG A 8 1.07 -20.23 4.92
N LEU A 9 0.26 -19.65 4.05
CA LEU A 9 -1.04 -19.04 4.32
C LEU A 9 -2.02 -19.51 3.25
N LYS A 10 -3.32 -19.41 3.54
CA LYS A 10 -4.39 -19.79 2.60
C LYS A 10 -5.38 -18.66 2.38
N GLY A 11 -5.93 -18.59 1.17
CA GLY A 11 -6.99 -17.65 0.80
C GLY A 11 -6.53 -16.20 0.65
N SER A 12 -7.45 -15.36 0.19
CA SER A 12 -7.20 -13.93 -0.13
C SER A 12 -7.56 -12.96 1.00
N GLN A 13 -8.08 -13.44 2.13
CA GLN A 13 -8.49 -12.57 3.24
C GLN A 13 -7.29 -11.80 3.82
N SER A 14 -7.48 -10.50 4.08
CA SER A 14 -6.45 -9.61 4.64
C SER A 14 -5.14 -9.59 3.83
N PHE A 15 -5.23 -9.72 2.51
CA PHE A 15 -4.09 -9.75 1.59
C PHE A 15 -3.11 -8.59 1.82
N ARG A 16 -3.62 -7.35 1.94
CA ARG A 16 -2.82 -6.14 2.22
C ARG A 16 -2.00 -6.26 3.49
N GLN A 17 -2.64 -6.66 4.59
CA GLN A 17 -2.01 -6.78 5.90
C GLN A 17 -0.98 -7.90 5.90
N ARG A 18 -1.26 -9.04 5.26
CA ARG A 18 -0.32 -10.16 5.13
C ARG A 18 0.95 -9.73 4.40
N LEU A 19 0.81 -9.00 3.29
CA LEU A 19 1.93 -8.45 2.54
C LEU A 19 2.74 -7.46 3.37
N LEU A 20 2.06 -6.46 3.96
CA LEU A 20 2.71 -5.45 4.79
C LEU A 20 3.51 -6.08 5.93
N LEU A 21 2.89 -7.00 6.68
CA LEU A 21 3.54 -7.66 7.81
C LEU A 21 4.69 -8.56 7.35
N ALA A 22 4.56 -9.26 6.22
CA ALA A 22 5.66 -10.03 5.65
C ALA A 22 6.86 -9.14 5.31
N THR A 23 6.62 -7.96 4.72
CA THR A 23 7.67 -6.97 4.44
C THR A 23 8.32 -6.43 5.70
N LEU A 24 7.53 -6.01 6.70
CA LEU A 24 8.06 -5.45 7.94
C LEU A 24 8.83 -6.47 8.78
N SER A 25 8.41 -7.74 8.75
CA SER A 25 9.07 -8.83 9.48
C SER A 25 10.16 -9.53 8.67
N SER A 26 10.43 -9.10 7.43
CA SER A 26 11.33 -9.77 6.49
C SER A 26 11.09 -11.27 6.37
N THR A 27 9.83 -11.70 6.51
CA THR A 27 9.45 -13.12 6.52
C THR A 27 8.84 -13.50 5.17
N PRO A 28 9.47 -14.40 4.40
CA PRO A 28 8.93 -14.89 3.14
C PRO A 28 7.61 -15.66 3.36
N ILE A 29 6.62 -15.43 2.50
CA ILE A 29 5.31 -16.08 2.59
C ILE A 29 4.93 -16.77 1.28
N ILE A 30 4.14 -17.82 1.40
CA ILE A 30 3.40 -18.43 0.29
C ILE A 30 1.92 -18.35 0.66
N ILE A 31 1.10 -17.83 -0.25
CA ILE A 31 -0.36 -17.81 -0.12
C ILE A 31 -0.91 -18.74 -1.19
N ASP A 32 -1.48 -19.85 -0.75
CA ASP A 32 -2.16 -20.83 -1.61
C ASP A 32 -3.68 -20.59 -1.58
N GLU A 33 -4.42 -21.23 -2.49
CA GLU A 33 -5.89 -21.24 -2.52
C GLU A 33 -6.53 -19.84 -2.58
N ILE A 34 -5.90 -18.90 -3.30
CA ILE A 34 -6.46 -17.55 -3.52
C ILE A 34 -7.67 -17.67 -4.46
N ARG A 35 -8.88 -17.66 -3.87
CA ARG A 35 -10.15 -17.76 -4.60
C ARG A 35 -10.19 -18.98 -5.54
N ALA A 36 -9.65 -20.12 -5.08
CA ALA A 36 -9.55 -21.31 -5.92
C ALA A 36 -10.93 -21.84 -6.37
N ASP A 37 -11.95 -21.63 -5.55
CA ASP A 37 -13.32 -22.12 -5.77
C ASP A 37 -14.27 -21.06 -6.37
N ASP A 38 -13.78 -19.84 -6.64
CA ASP A 38 -14.59 -18.77 -7.25
C ASP A 38 -14.75 -19.00 -8.76
N MET A 39 -15.85 -18.50 -9.33
CA MET A 39 -16.07 -18.49 -10.80
C MET A 39 -14.94 -17.82 -11.58
N ILE A 40 -14.29 -16.83 -10.97
CA ILE A 40 -13.09 -16.17 -11.51
C ILE A 40 -11.98 -16.33 -10.48
N PRO A 41 -11.10 -17.33 -10.64
CA PRO A 41 -10.13 -17.67 -9.63
C PRO A 41 -8.94 -16.70 -9.61
N GLY A 42 -8.21 -16.71 -8.49
CA GLY A 42 -6.90 -16.06 -8.36
C GLY A 42 -6.91 -14.62 -7.85
N LEU A 43 -5.78 -13.94 -8.09
CA LEU A 43 -5.53 -12.57 -7.68
C LEU A 43 -6.35 -11.56 -8.49
N LEU A 44 -6.94 -10.60 -7.80
CA LEU A 44 -7.67 -9.51 -8.43
C LEU A 44 -6.70 -8.44 -8.95
N ARG A 45 -7.17 -7.60 -9.89
CA ARG A 45 -6.35 -6.55 -10.51
C ARG A 45 -5.71 -5.59 -9.50
N HIS A 46 -6.43 -5.22 -8.44
CA HIS A 46 -5.89 -4.35 -7.39
C HIS A 46 -4.87 -5.05 -6.48
N GLU A 47 -4.96 -6.36 -6.31
CA GLU A 47 -3.96 -7.15 -5.58
C GLU A 47 -2.67 -7.28 -6.38
N MET A 48 -2.78 -7.52 -7.69
CA MET A 48 -1.63 -7.49 -8.61
C MET A 48 -1.00 -6.10 -8.69
N SER A 49 -1.81 -5.05 -8.75
CA SER A 49 -1.31 -3.67 -8.70
C SER A 49 -0.61 -3.35 -7.38
N LEU A 50 -1.09 -3.89 -6.25
CA LEU A 50 -0.45 -3.74 -4.95
C LEU A 50 0.90 -4.47 -4.87
N LEU A 51 1.00 -5.68 -5.43
CA LEU A 51 2.28 -6.40 -5.50
C LEU A 51 3.34 -5.58 -6.24
N ARG A 52 2.99 -5.04 -7.42
CA ARG A 52 3.88 -4.17 -8.20
C ARG A 52 4.29 -2.91 -7.44
N LEU A 53 3.39 -2.36 -6.63
CA LEU A 53 3.69 -1.22 -5.78
C LEU A 53 4.75 -1.57 -4.72
N PHE A 54 4.63 -2.75 -4.09
CA PHE A 54 5.63 -3.24 -3.14
C PHE A 54 7.00 -3.46 -3.79
N GLU A 55 7.02 -4.01 -5.01
CA GLU A 55 8.25 -4.12 -5.83
C GLU A 55 8.83 -2.75 -6.19
N THR A 56 7.99 -1.74 -6.42
CA THR A 56 8.46 -0.39 -6.78
C THR A 56 9.14 0.33 -5.60
N VAL A 57 8.69 0.09 -4.37
CA VAL A 57 9.20 0.78 -3.16
C VAL A 57 10.26 -0.01 -2.40
N SER A 58 10.53 -1.24 -2.82
CA SER A 58 11.46 -2.16 -2.18
C SER A 58 12.49 -2.67 -3.18
N ASP A 59 13.70 -2.94 -2.72
CA ASP A 59 14.77 -3.53 -3.53
C ASP A 59 14.95 -5.01 -3.16
N ASP A 60 15.39 -5.84 -4.11
CA ASP A 60 15.49 -7.31 -3.97
C ASP A 60 14.19 -8.03 -3.56
N CYS A 61 13.03 -7.41 -3.83
CA CYS A 61 11.72 -8.03 -3.64
C CYS A 61 11.46 -9.04 -4.76
N VAL A 62 11.00 -10.26 -4.41
CA VAL A 62 10.66 -11.29 -5.41
C VAL A 62 9.20 -11.69 -5.26
N VAL A 63 8.44 -11.52 -6.35
CA VAL A 63 7.04 -11.89 -6.47
C VAL A 63 6.91 -12.96 -7.54
N GLU A 64 6.46 -14.15 -7.16
CA GLU A 64 6.17 -15.25 -8.07
C GLU A 64 4.69 -15.61 -7.97
N VAL A 65 3.96 -15.53 -9.07
CA VAL A 65 2.53 -15.88 -9.15
C VAL A 65 2.40 -17.02 -10.16
N ASN A 66 1.61 -18.05 -9.83
CA ASN A 66 1.33 -19.14 -10.77
C ASN A 66 0.42 -18.67 -11.93
N GLU A 67 0.32 -19.48 -12.98
CA GLU A 67 -0.44 -19.16 -14.19
C GLU A 67 -1.90 -18.76 -13.91
N THR A 68 -2.55 -19.45 -12.97
CA THR A 68 -3.95 -19.19 -12.61
C THR A 68 -4.13 -18.11 -11.55
N GLY A 69 -3.05 -17.55 -11.00
CA GLY A 69 -3.09 -16.54 -9.94
C GLY A 69 -3.59 -17.03 -8.58
N THR A 70 -3.84 -18.33 -8.41
CA THR A 70 -4.34 -18.93 -7.16
C THR A 70 -3.24 -19.17 -6.11
N ARG A 71 -1.97 -19.02 -6.50
CA ARG A 71 -0.80 -19.19 -5.64
C ARG A 71 0.18 -18.03 -5.83
N LEU A 72 0.53 -17.40 -4.72
CA LEU A 72 1.54 -16.34 -4.63
C LEU A 72 2.68 -16.79 -3.74
N LYS A 73 3.92 -16.66 -4.22
CA LYS A 73 5.13 -16.73 -3.41
C LYS A 73 5.77 -15.35 -3.35
N TYR A 74 5.85 -14.80 -2.14
CA TYR A 74 6.35 -13.46 -1.88
C TYR A 74 7.58 -13.55 -0.98
N LYS A 75 8.73 -13.10 -1.50
CA LYS A 75 9.94 -12.90 -0.71
C LYS A 75 10.13 -11.38 -0.54
N PRO A 76 9.98 -10.86 0.69
CA PRO A 76 10.13 -9.43 0.94
C PRO A 76 11.57 -8.99 0.67
N GLY A 77 11.69 -7.79 0.10
CA GLY A 77 12.94 -7.09 -0.10
C GLY A 77 13.21 -6.07 1.00
N ILE A 78 14.20 -5.20 0.77
CA ILE A 78 14.51 -4.08 1.65
C ILE A 78 13.66 -2.88 1.24
N ILE A 79 12.94 -2.27 2.18
CA ILE A 79 12.16 -1.06 1.90
C ILE A 79 13.13 0.09 1.64
N MET A 80 13.19 0.55 0.40
CA MET A 80 14.12 1.61 0.01
C MET A 80 13.48 2.99 0.11
N GLY A 81 12.19 3.11 -0.16
CA GLY A 81 11.56 4.41 -0.43
C GLY A 81 11.99 4.94 -1.80
N GLY A 82 12.07 6.27 -1.96
CA GLY A 82 12.48 6.87 -3.23
C GLY A 82 11.77 8.18 -3.54
N LYS A 83 12.21 8.85 -4.61
CA LYS A 83 11.61 10.09 -5.12
C LYS A 83 11.14 9.89 -6.56
N ASN A 84 10.18 10.70 -6.99
CA ASN A 84 9.64 10.70 -8.36
C ASN A 84 9.00 9.38 -8.79
N LEU A 85 8.61 8.53 -7.84
CA LEU A 85 7.89 7.30 -8.12
C LEU A 85 6.46 7.63 -8.59
N VAL A 86 5.94 6.86 -9.54
CA VAL A 86 4.57 7.00 -10.03
C VAL A 86 3.95 5.60 -10.07
N HIS A 87 2.78 5.45 -9.47
CA HIS A 87 2.03 4.20 -9.50
C HIS A 87 0.61 4.43 -10.01
N SER A 88 0.24 3.70 -11.05
CA SER A 88 -1.13 3.67 -11.57
C SER A 88 -1.91 2.58 -10.85
N CYS A 89 -2.81 3.00 -9.95
CA CYS A 89 -3.66 2.11 -9.17
C CYS A 89 -4.71 1.46 -10.08
N ALA A 90 -5.05 0.19 -9.82
CA ALA A 90 -6.18 -0.43 -10.50
C ALA A 90 -7.50 0.23 -10.07
N LEU A 91 -8.39 0.47 -11.03
CA LEU A 91 -9.66 1.22 -10.83
C LEU A 91 -10.72 0.48 -10.00
N THR A 92 -10.50 -0.80 -9.68
CA THR A 92 -11.42 -1.62 -8.88
C THR A 92 -11.43 -1.30 -7.38
N ARG A 93 -10.49 -0.45 -6.91
CA ARG A 93 -10.32 -0.01 -5.51
C ARG A 93 -9.87 1.44 -5.49
N SER A 94 -10.14 2.16 -4.39
CA SER A 94 -9.67 3.54 -4.26
C SER A 94 -8.16 3.61 -4.00
N MET A 95 -7.57 4.80 -4.14
CA MET A 95 -6.18 5.04 -3.78
C MET A 95 -5.91 4.79 -2.29
N GLY A 96 -6.92 4.88 -1.42
CA GLY A 96 -6.81 4.54 0.00
C GLY A 96 -6.34 3.10 0.23
N TYR A 97 -6.79 2.17 -0.63
CA TYR A 97 -6.38 0.77 -0.59
C TYR A 97 -4.86 0.59 -0.60
N TYR A 98 -4.17 1.41 -1.39
CA TYR A 98 -2.71 1.39 -1.59
C TYR A 98 -1.99 2.33 -0.62
N LEU A 99 -2.61 3.44 -0.25
CA LEU A 99 -2.01 4.44 0.63
C LEU A 99 -1.81 3.91 2.06
N GLU A 100 -2.75 3.10 2.56
CA GLU A 100 -2.65 2.49 3.89
C GLU A 100 -1.32 1.72 4.11
N PRO A 101 -0.95 0.71 3.30
CA PRO A 101 0.32 0.03 3.47
C PRO A 101 1.53 0.93 3.18
N LEU A 102 1.43 1.85 2.22
CA LEU A 102 2.54 2.77 1.89
C LEU A 102 2.91 3.70 3.05
N LEU A 103 1.92 4.18 3.80
CA LEU A 103 2.18 5.03 4.96
C LEU A 103 3.07 4.32 5.97
N VAL A 104 2.79 3.05 6.24
CA VAL A 104 3.58 2.25 7.20
C VAL A 104 4.95 1.92 6.62
N LEU A 105 5.03 1.46 5.37
CA LEU A 105 6.32 1.17 4.72
C LEU A 105 7.23 2.41 4.67
N GLY A 106 6.65 3.59 4.39
CA GLY A 106 7.36 4.85 4.33
C GLY A 106 8.03 5.27 5.65
N LEU A 107 7.62 4.71 6.79
CA LEU A 107 8.25 4.94 8.09
C LEU A 107 9.56 4.17 8.26
N PHE A 108 9.67 3.01 7.62
CA PHE A 108 10.80 2.08 7.77
C PHE A 108 11.72 2.03 6.54
N GLY A 109 11.46 2.87 5.54
CA GLY A 109 12.29 2.95 4.34
C GLY A 109 13.67 3.57 4.60
N LYS A 110 14.71 3.04 3.94
CA LYS A 110 16.08 3.60 4.01
C LYS A 110 16.16 5.06 3.57
N LYS A 111 15.29 5.48 2.64
CA LYS A 111 15.16 6.85 2.14
C LYS A 111 13.72 7.33 2.30
N PRO A 112 13.48 8.65 2.41
CA PRO A 112 12.12 9.19 2.37
C PRO A 112 11.37 8.74 1.12
N LEU A 113 10.10 8.38 1.29
CA LEU A 113 9.22 7.96 0.20
C LEU A 113 8.41 9.15 -0.34
N SER A 114 8.52 9.40 -1.64
CA SER A 114 7.75 10.39 -2.40
C SER A 114 7.24 9.74 -3.68
N ILE A 115 5.92 9.51 -3.73
CA ILE A 115 5.25 8.75 -4.78
C ILE A 115 3.95 9.46 -5.19
N ARG A 116 3.66 9.45 -6.50
CA ARG A 116 2.39 9.91 -7.07
C ARG A 116 1.51 8.72 -7.39
N LEU A 117 0.39 8.59 -6.69
CA LEU A 117 -0.65 7.62 -7.00
C LEU A 117 -1.63 8.21 -8.01
N LYS A 118 -1.99 7.45 -9.04
CA LYS A 118 -3.04 7.81 -10.01
C LYS A 118 -4.14 6.76 -9.95
N GLY A 119 -5.36 7.19 -9.64
CA GLY A 119 -6.51 6.29 -9.56
C GLY A 119 -7.73 6.98 -8.98
N VAL A 120 -8.73 6.17 -8.61
CA VAL A 120 -9.98 6.64 -8.00
C VAL A 120 -9.71 7.15 -6.58
N THR A 121 -10.18 8.35 -6.23
CA THR A 121 -9.91 8.99 -4.93
C THR A 121 -10.80 8.50 -3.80
N ASP A 122 -11.98 7.96 -4.12
CA ASP A 122 -13.00 7.57 -3.16
C ASP A 122 -13.76 6.32 -3.63
N ASP A 123 -14.08 5.44 -2.70
CA ASP A 123 -14.91 4.24 -2.90
C ASP A 123 -15.56 3.88 -1.56
N PRO A 124 -16.83 3.45 -1.51
CA PRO A 124 -17.51 3.15 -0.25
C PRO A 124 -16.85 2.02 0.58
N LYS A 125 -15.97 1.20 0.00
CA LYS A 125 -15.34 0.07 0.70
C LYS A 125 -13.98 0.41 1.29
N ASP A 126 -13.32 1.45 0.82
CA ASP A 126 -11.96 1.82 1.19
C ASP A 126 -11.95 3.20 1.86
N LEU A 127 -10.97 3.49 2.70
CA LEU A 127 -10.85 4.83 3.28
C LEU A 127 -10.51 5.86 2.19
N SER A 128 -11.18 7.02 2.25
CA SER A 128 -10.84 8.15 1.39
C SER A 128 -9.45 8.70 1.74
N VAL A 129 -8.80 9.34 0.76
CA VAL A 129 -7.49 9.96 0.94
C VAL A 129 -7.52 11.04 2.05
N ASP A 130 -8.63 11.78 2.16
CA ASP A 130 -8.76 12.83 3.17
C ASP A 130 -8.97 12.26 4.57
N THR A 131 -9.72 11.16 4.72
CA THR A 131 -9.83 10.45 6.00
C THR A 131 -8.47 9.95 6.47
N ILE A 132 -7.68 9.36 5.57
CA ILE A 132 -6.32 8.90 5.89
C ILE A 132 -5.43 10.08 6.29
N ARG A 133 -5.48 11.21 5.56
CA ARG A 133 -4.66 12.38 5.88
C ARG A 133 -5.02 12.95 7.26
N ASN A 134 -6.30 13.07 7.57
CA ASN A 134 -6.74 13.73 8.80
C ASN A 134 -6.64 12.79 10.02
N ALA A 135 -7.09 11.54 9.91
CA ALA A 135 -7.10 10.63 11.06
C ALA A 135 -5.72 10.00 11.29
N THR A 136 -5.12 9.39 10.26
CA THR A 136 -3.93 8.56 10.42
C THR A 136 -2.69 9.40 10.74
N LEU A 137 -2.53 10.59 10.16
CA LEU A 137 -1.38 11.45 10.47
C LEU A 137 -1.39 11.94 11.92
N HIS A 138 -2.58 12.21 12.48
CA HIS A 138 -2.70 12.54 13.90
C HIS A 138 -2.30 11.38 14.80
N ILE A 139 -2.65 10.15 14.43
CA ILE A 139 -2.22 8.94 15.14
C ILE A 139 -0.69 8.77 15.04
N LEU A 140 -0.11 8.88 13.83
CA LEU A 140 1.33 8.78 13.64
C LEU A 140 2.12 9.82 14.43
N LYS A 141 1.59 11.04 14.57
CA LYS A 141 2.18 12.07 15.44
C LYS A 141 2.27 11.63 16.90
N ARG A 142 1.26 10.89 17.40
CA ARG A 142 1.30 10.32 18.76
C ARG A 142 2.34 9.20 18.89
N PHE A 143 2.64 8.48 17.81
CA PHE A 143 3.73 7.51 17.74
C PHE A 143 5.12 8.14 17.55
N GLY A 144 5.25 9.47 17.66
CA GLY A 144 6.53 10.16 17.56
C GLY A 144 7.02 10.39 16.13
N VAL A 145 6.18 10.13 15.12
CA VAL A 145 6.51 10.46 13.73
C VAL A 145 6.32 11.97 13.53
N PRO A 146 7.38 12.73 13.18
CA PRO A 146 7.23 14.15 12.91
C PRO A 146 6.31 14.35 11.71
N SER A 147 5.54 15.44 11.71
CA SER A 147 4.63 15.83 10.62
C SER A 147 5.42 16.09 9.33
N ARG A 148 5.85 15.04 8.63
CA ARG A 148 6.40 15.16 7.28
C ARG A 148 5.21 15.31 6.35
N ASP A 149 5.15 16.44 5.63
CA ASP A 149 4.02 16.78 4.77
C ASP A 149 3.69 15.63 3.80
N VAL A 150 2.58 14.93 4.05
CA VAL A 150 1.93 14.18 2.99
C VAL A 150 1.26 15.19 2.06
N LYS A 151 2.05 15.72 1.12
CA LYS A 151 1.55 16.60 0.05
C LYS A 151 0.72 15.78 -0.93
N THR A 152 -0.51 15.50 -0.54
CA THR A 152 -1.57 15.10 -1.45
C THR A 152 -1.81 16.27 -2.40
N GLY A 153 -1.26 16.17 -3.61
CA GLY A 153 -1.46 17.17 -4.65
C GLY A 153 -2.88 17.10 -5.20
N LEU A 154 -3.87 17.57 -4.44
CA LEU A 154 -5.03 18.18 -5.08
C LEU A 154 -4.61 19.59 -5.52
N PRO A 155 -4.98 20.02 -6.74
CA PRO A 155 -4.67 21.37 -7.20
C PRO A 155 -5.18 22.42 -6.21
N ALA A 156 -4.36 23.43 -5.95
CA ALA A 156 -4.64 24.48 -4.97
C ALA A 156 -5.91 25.30 -5.26
N HIS A 157 -6.48 25.21 -6.48
CA HIS A 157 -7.69 25.93 -6.89
C HIS A 157 -9.01 25.34 -6.38
N LEU A 158 -8.99 24.16 -5.73
CA LEU A 158 -10.17 23.52 -5.14
C LEU A 158 -10.20 23.56 -3.61
N ARG A 159 -9.29 24.31 -2.98
CA ARG A 159 -9.37 24.57 -1.53
C ARG A 159 -10.39 25.68 -1.30
N PRO A 160 -11.49 25.45 -0.57
CA PRO A 160 -12.28 26.58 -0.07
C PRO A 160 -11.34 27.45 0.76
N SER A 161 -11.30 28.74 0.43
CA SER A 161 -10.52 29.73 1.18
C SER A 161 -10.93 29.66 2.65
N PRO A 162 -9.99 29.74 3.60
CA PRO A 162 -10.36 29.92 4.99
C PRO A 162 -11.11 31.26 5.08
N PHE A 163 -12.40 31.20 5.41
CA PHE A 163 -13.17 32.36 5.83
C PHE A 163 -12.43 33.00 7.00
N THR A 164 -11.69 34.07 6.74
CA THR A 164 -11.17 34.95 7.77
C THR A 164 -12.32 35.84 8.23
N SER A 165 -13.14 35.36 9.16
CA SER A 165 -13.96 36.24 9.98
C SER A 165 -13.01 36.95 10.94
N LYS A 166 -12.64 38.19 10.64
CA LYS A 166 -12.04 39.09 11.63
C LYS A 166 -13.10 39.38 12.70
N PRO A 167 -12.82 39.18 14.00
CA PRO A 167 -13.67 39.74 15.03
C PRO A 167 -13.54 41.27 15.04
N VAL A 168 -14.68 41.95 15.17
CA VAL A 168 -14.81 43.38 15.48
C VAL A 168 -14.55 43.58 16.97
#